data_AF-A0A9Q0IKK5-F1
#
_entry.id   AF-A0A9Q0IKK5-F1
#
_cell.length_a   1.000
_cell.length_b   1.000
_cell.length_c   1.000
_cell.angle_alpha   90.00
_cell.angle_beta   90.00
_cell.angle_gamma   90.00
#
_symmetry.space_group_name_H-M   'P 1'
#
loop_
_entity.id
_entity.type
_entity.pdbx_description
1 polymer ?
#
loop_
_entity_poly.entity_id
_entity_poly.type
_entity_poly.pdbx_seq_one_letter_code
_entity_poly.pdbx_strand_id
1 'polypeptide(L)'
;MGTGKLFRGITLPGHKGSVTHALVFMLAGITTRWKQVVAYHYSGNSTNGAVYKPIIINIVQAATSVGLHVVNVTTDMGSPNRAMWKSFGVNQNQTWVRHPAQSDMRLYFMPDVPHLVKNWKSALVNGQTITLPQDVVVKEKLTSNKVSIGPLQVLVGYQEGMTLKLVSKLSRNILEPSHFEKMKVSSAMHHQIHQQIH
;
A
#
# COMPACT_ATOMS: atom_id res chain seq x y z
N MET A 1 -7.42 -32.88 25.01
CA MET A 1 -6.08 -32.43 25.45
C MET A 1 -5.37 -31.78 24.26
N GLY A 2 -5.45 -30.46 24.14
CA GLY A 2 -4.72 -29.73 23.09
C GLY A 2 -3.32 -29.39 23.59
N THR A 3 -2.28 -30.02 23.05
CA THR A 3 -0.90 -29.62 23.28
C THR A 3 -0.65 -28.28 22.60
N GLY A 4 -0.97 -27.18 23.28
CA GLY A 4 -0.62 -25.83 22.87
C GLY A 4 0.89 -25.64 22.94
N LYS A 5 1.60 -26.00 21.88
CA LYS A 5 3.04 -25.75 21.76
C LYS A 5 3.24 -24.24 21.69
N LEU A 6 3.75 -23.63 22.76
CA LEU A 6 4.07 -22.20 22.79
C LEU A 6 5.19 -21.95 21.77
N PHE A 7 4.86 -21.37 20.60
CA PHE A 7 5.86 -20.96 19.61
C PHE A 7 6.59 -19.71 20.15
N ARG A 8 7.65 -19.93 20.93
CA ARG A 8 8.51 -18.85 21.46
C ARG A 8 9.52 -18.30 20.44
N GLY A 9 9.37 -18.62 19.16
CA GLY A 9 10.34 -18.30 18.12
C GLY A 9 9.70 -17.88 16.80
N ILE A 10 10.52 -17.25 15.97
CA ILE A 10 10.16 -16.90 14.59
C ILE A 10 9.70 -18.16 13.84
N THR A 11 8.53 -18.08 13.20
CA THR A 11 7.95 -19.17 12.40
C THR A 11 8.07 -18.91 10.90
N LEU A 12 8.62 -17.77 10.49
CA LEU A 12 8.96 -17.50 9.10
C LEU A 12 10.13 -18.41 8.65
N PRO A 13 10.00 -19.19 7.56
CA PRO A 13 11.04 -20.12 7.15
C PRO A 13 12.39 -19.44 6.92
N GLY A 14 13.49 -20.08 7.34
CA GLY A 14 14.86 -19.56 7.15
C GLY A 14 15.25 -18.38 8.05
N HIS A 15 14.43 -18.03 9.05
CA HIS A 15 14.71 -16.94 9.98
C HIS A 15 14.81 -17.43 11.42
N LYS A 16 15.64 -16.77 12.24
CA LYS A 16 15.87 -17.08 13.67
C LYS A 16 15.99 -15.79 14.47
N GLY A 17 15.73 -15.86 15.77
CA GLY A 17 15.85 -14.73 16.70
C GLY A 17 14.53 -14.36 17.38
N SER A 18 14.50 -13.16 17.96
CA SER A 18 13.34 -12.65 18.70
C SER A 18 12.22 -12.25 17.75
N VAL A 19 11.00 -12.65 18.11
CA VAL A 19 9.78 -12.24 17.40
C VAL A 19 9.48 -10.78 17.70
N THR A 20 9.27 -9.99 16.66
CA THR A 20 8.88 -8.58 16.80
C THR A 20 7.61 -8.23 16.04
N HIS A 21 7.28 -9.00 15.00
CA HIS A 21 6.11 -8.77 14.15
C HIS A 21 5.39 -10.08 13.85
N ALA A 22 4.11 -9.98 13.47
CA ALA A 22 3.34 -11.08 12.90
C ALA A 22 3.02 -10.72 11.44
N LEU A 23 3.53 -11.52 10.51
CA LEU A 23 3.18 -11.49 9.10
C LEU A 23 1.88 -12.28 8.90
N VAL A 24 0.89 -11.68 8.24
CA VAL A 24 -0.43 -12.27 8.04
C VAL A 24 -0.75 -12.31 6.55
N PHE A 25 -1.24 -13.44 6.08
CA PHE A 25 -1.79 -13.61 4.74
C PHE A 25 -3.30 -13.81 4.83
N MET A 26 -4.02 -13.06 4.01
CA MET A 26 -5.48 -13.01 4.03
C MET A 26 -6.03 -13.12 2.61
N LEU A 27 -7.08 -13.91 2.44
CA LEU A 27 -7.91 -13.88 1.24
C LEU A 27 -9.04 -12.87 1.44
N ALA A 28 -9.32 -12.10 0.40
CA ALA A 28 -10.38 -11.11 0.40
C ALA A 28 -11.22 -11.22 -0.87
N GLY A 29 -12.53 -11.11 -0.73
CA GLY A 29 -13.44 -11.08 -1.87
C GLY A 29 -13.35 -9.78 -2.65
N ILE A 30 -13.36 -9.88 -3.98
CA ILE A 30 -13.37 -8.74 -4.89
C ILE A 30 -14.80 -8.32 -5.21
N THR A 31 -15.66 -9.28 -5.56
CA THR A 31 -17.07 -9.04 -5.91
C THR A 31 -17.98 -9.01 -4.68
N THR A 32 -17.63 -9.75 -3.64
CA THR A 32 -18.39 -9.85 -2.39
C THR A 32 -17.51 -9.48 -1.20
N ARG A 33 -18.10 -8.86 -0.19
CA ARG A 33 -17.36 -8.37 0.97
C ARG A 33 -17.12 -9.49 1.99
N TRP A 34 -15.96 -10.13 1.90
CA TRP A 34 -15.47 -11.07 2.90
C TRP A 34 -13.95 -11.02 3.01
N LYS A 35 -13.43 -11.45 4.16
CA LYS A 35 -12.00 -11.53 4.46
C LYS A 35 -11.74 -12.72 5.37
N GLN A 36 -10.71 -13.50 5.08
CA GLN A 36 -10.30 -14.63 5.92
C GLN A 36 -8.78 -14.72 6.00
N VAL A 37 -8.26 -14.78 7.23
CA VAL A 37 -6.84 -15.08 7.46
C VAL A 37 -6.61 -16.54 7.14
N VAL A 38 -5.63 -16.82 6.29
CA VAL A 38 -5.32 -18.19 5.82
C VAL A 38 -3.94 -18.67 6.22
N ALA A 39 -3.02 -17.75 6.56
CA ALA A 39 -1.73 -18.09 7.12
C ALA A 39 -1.20 -16.94 7.97
N TYR A 40 -0.36 -17.27 8.96
CA TYR A 40 0.39 -16.30 9.73
C TYR A 40 1.77 -16.84 10.08
N HIS A 41 2.76 -15.95 10.14
CA HIS A 41 4.12 -16.27 10.56
C HIS A 41 4.64 -15.19 11.50
N TYR A 42 5.28 -15.60 12.59
CA TYR A 42 6.03 -14.70 13.43
C TYR A 42 7.37 -14.38 12.77
N SER A 43 7.72 -13.09 12.71
CA SER A 43 8.94 -12.59 12.09
C SER A 43 9.71 -11.64 13.02
N GLY A 44 11.01 -11.50 12.78
CA GLY A 44 11.86 -10.53 13.47
C GLY A 44 11.91 -9.19 12.74
N ASN A 45 12.80 -8.29 13.19
CA ASN A 45 12.96 -6.94 12.61
C ASN A 45 13.49 -6.95 11.17
N SER A 46 14.22 -7.99 10.79
CA SER A 46 14.70 -8.19 9.43
C SER A 46 14.04 -9.42 8.83
N THR A 47 13.55 -9.29 7.61
CA THR A 47 12.93 -10.38 6.86
C THR A 47 13.43 -10.39 5.42
N ASN A 48 13.85 -11.56 4.96
CA ASN A 48 14.07 -11.85 3.56
C ASN A 48 12.73 -12.14 2.89
N GLY A 49 12.19 -11.14 2.19
CA GLY A 49 10.90 -11.24 1.51
C GLY A 49 10.84 -12.28 0.40
N ALA A 50 11.96 -12.78 -0.12
CA ALA A 50 11.94 -13.86 -1.10
C ALA A 50 11.30 -15.15 -0.55
N VAL A 51 11.31 -15.34 0.77
CA VAL A 51 10.66 -16.47 1.46
C VAL A 51 9.13 -16.42 1.32
N TYR A 52 8.55 -15.27 1.01
CA TYR A 52 7.10 -15.15 0.86
C TYR A 52 6.60 -15.83 -0.41
N LYS A 53 7.43 -15.95 -1.46
CA LYS A 53 7.06 -16.59 -2.73
C LYS A 53 6.49 -18.01 -2.57
N PRO A 54 7.21 -18.97 -1.95
CA PRO A 54 6.66 -20.32 -1.77
C PRO A 54 5.40 -20.34 -0.90
N ILE A 55 5.29 -19.45 0.10
CA ILE A 55 4.09 -19.34 0.94
C ILE A 55 2.89 -18.88 0.10
N ILE A 56 3.07 -17.84 -0.72
CA ILE A 56 2.02 -17.31 -1.60
C ILE A 56 1.61 -18.36 -2.63
N ILE A 57 2.55 -19.07 -3.25
CA ILE A 57 2.24 -20.15 -4.20
C ILE A 57 1.36 -21.21 -3.54
N ASN A 58 1.74 -21.67 -2.34
CA ASN A 58 0.96 -22.67 -1.60
C ASN A 58 -0.45 -22.16 -1.26
N ILE A 59 -0.58 -20.91 -0.83
CA ILE A 59 -1.89 -20.29 -0.53
C ILE A 59 -2.76 -20.22 -1.79
N VAL A 60 -2.19 -19.78 -2.92
CA VAL A 60 -2.92 -19.67 -4.19
C VAL A 60 -3.39 -21.04 -4.66
N GLN A 61 -2.52 -22.06 -4.57
CA GLN A 61 -2.86 -23.44 -4.93
C GLN A 61 -3.96 -24.00 -4.03
N ALA A 62 -3.85 -23.83 -2.70
CA ALA A 62 -4.87 -24.27 -1.75
C ALA A 62 -6.21 -23.57 -1.98
N ALA A 63 -6.21 -22.25 -2.18
CA ALA A 63 -7.40 -21.48 -2.49
C ALA A 63 -8.05 -21.95 -3.81
N THR A 64 -7.24 -22.22 -4.82
CA THR A 64 -7.72 -22.75 -6.11
C THR A 64 -8.35 -24.14 -5.95
N SER A 65 -7.76 -25.00 -5.13
CA SER A 65 -8.26 -26.37 -4.90
C SER A 65 -9.66 -26.41 -4.26
N VAL A 66 -10.03 -25.36 -3.52
CA VAL A 66 -11.36 -25.20 -2.92
C VAL A 66 -12.33 -24.39 -3.79
N GLY A 67 -11.94 -24.09 -5.03
CA GLY A 67 -12.79 -23.39 -6.02
C GLY A 67 -12.70 -21.86 -6.01
N LEU A 68 -11.74 -21.26 -5.30
CA LEU A 68 -11.52 -19.81 -5.34
C LEU A 68 -10.61 -19.42 -6.51
N HIS A 69 -10.96 -18.33 -7.20
CA HIS A 69 -10.13 -17.76 -8.27
C HIS A 69 -9.27 -16.62 -7.72
N VAL A 70 -7.99 -16.89 -7.46
CA VAL A 70 -7.06 -15.87 -6.94
C VAL A 70 -6.45 -15.09 -8.09
N VAL A 71 -6.96 -13.89 -8.34
CA VAL A 71 -6.54 -13.07 -9.49
C VAL A 71 -5.40 -12.11 -9.18
N ASN A 72 -5.21 -11.72 -7.92
CA ASN A 72 -4.28 -10.65 -7.55
C ASN A 72 -3.64 -10.85 -6.16
N VAL A 73 -2.40 -10.41 -6.02
CA VAL A 73 -1.66 -10.26 -4.76
C VAL A 73 -1.49 -8.77 -4.48
N THR A 74 -2.13 -8.28 -3.41
CA THR A 74 -1.96 -6.89 -2.95
C THR A 74 -1.03 -6.83 -1.75
N THR A 75 -0.02 -5.95 -1.80
CA THR A 75 0.88 -5.69 -0.67
C THR A 75 1.16 -4.20 -0.53
N ASP A 76 1.61 -3.76 0.65
CA ASP A 76 2.28 -2.46 0.75
C ASP A 76 3.60 -2.44 -0.06
N MET A 77 4.28 -1.29 -0.07
CA MET A 77 5.57 -1.09 -0.74
C MET A 77 6.79 -1.22 0.17
N GLY A 78 6.65 -1.95 1.28
CA GLY A 78 7.75 -2.27 2.18
C GLY A 78 8.88 -3.02 1.48
N SER A 79 10.11 -2.89 2.01
CA SER A 79 11.29 -3.55 1.44
C SER A 79 11.11 -5.08 1.25
N PRO A 80 10.57 -5.83 2.24
CA PRO A 80 10.34 -7.28 2.06
C PRO A 80 9.33 -7.60 0.95
N ASN A 81 8.26 -6.83 0.82
CA ASN A 81 7.25 -7.04 -0.22
C ASN A 81 7.82 -6.76 -1.62
N ARG A 82 8.65 -5.73 -1.78
CA ARG A 82 9.37 -5.49 -3.04
C ARG A 82 10.35 -6.61 -3.38
N ALA A 83 11.04 -7.18 -2.39
CA ALA A 83 11.89 -8.36 -2.59
C ALA A 83 11.07 -9.58 -3.02
N MET A 84 9.88 -9.77 -2.44
CA MET A 84 8.92 -10.80 -2.87
C MET A 84 8.53 -10.62 -4.34
N TRP A 85 8.16 -9.40 -4.77
CA TRP A 85 7.79 -9.12 -6.16
C TRP A 85 8.94 -9.47 -7.11
N LYS A 86 10.16 -9.04 -6.79
CA LYS A 86 11.36 -9.36 -7.57
C LYS A 86 11.58 -10.88 -7.68
N SER A 87 11.32 -11.64 -6.60
CA SER A 87 11.44 -13.10 -6.62
C SER A 87 10.42 -13.79 -7.55
N PHE A 88 9.27 -13.15 -7.80
CA PHE A 88 8.30 -13.57 -8.82
C PHE A 88 8.66 -13.12 -10.23
N GLY A 89 9.70 -12.29 -10.41
CA GLY A 89 10.05 -11.67 -11.68
C GLY A 89 9.21 -10.43 -12.00
N VAL A 90 8.43 -9.94 -11.03
CA VAL A 90 7.59 -8.75 -11.17
C VAL A 90 8.44 -7.49 -11.15
N ASN A 91 8.19 -6.59 -12.09
CA ASN A 91 8.86 -5.30 -12.23
C ASN A 91 7.93 -4.26 -12.88
N GLN A 92 8.44 -3.07 -13.15
CA GLN A 92 7.68 -1.95 -13.72
C GLN A 92 7.04 -2.23 -15.10
N ASN A 93 7.62 -3.14 -15.89
CA ASN A 93 7.10 -3.51 -17.22
C ASN A 93 6.21 -4.76 -17.16
N GLN A 94 6.37 -5.59 -16.11
CA GLN A 94 5.70 -6.88 -15.98
C GLN A 94 5.12 -7.00 -14.57
N THR A 95 3.83 -6.68 -14.43
CA THR A 95 3.10 -6.65 -13.16
C THR A 95 2.32 -7.95 -12.86
N TRP A 96 2.59 -9.01 -13.60
CA TRP A 96 1.90 -10.29 -13.48
C TRP A 96 2.81 -11.48 -13.77
N VAL A 97 2.41 -12.65 -13.27
CA VAL A 97 3.03 -13.95 -13.55
C VAL A 97 1.98 -14.96 -14.00
N ARG A 98 2.41 -16.09 -14.59
CA ARG A 98 1.50 -17.22 -14.85
C ARG A 98 0.94 -17.74 -13.54
N HIS A 99 -0.37 -17.98 -13.50
CA HIS A 99 -1.03 -18.40 -12.27
C HIS A 99 -0.57 -19.81 -11.87
N PRO A 100 -0.10 -20.02 -10.61
CA PRO A 100 0.61 -21.24 -10.21
C PRO A 100 -0.27 -22.50 -10.13
N ALA A 101 -1.58 -22.36 -10.24
CA ALA A 101 -2.54 -23.48 -10.26
C ALA A 101 -3.37 -23.55 -11.55
N GLN A 102 -3.29 -22.54 -12.43
CA GLN A 102 -4.11 -22.45 -13.65
C GLN A 102 -3.28 -21.80 -14.75
N SER A 103 -2.69 -22.58 -15.66
CA SER A 103 -1.72 -22.09 -16.65
C SER A 103 -2.21 -20.97 -17.54
N ASP A 104 -3.52 -20.95 -17.80
CA ASP A 104 -4.16 -20.04 -18.75
C ASP A 104 -4.54 -18.70 -18.11
N MET A 105 -4.42 -18.61 -16.79
CA MET A 105 -4.70 -17.40 -16.02
C MET A 105 -3.41 -16.68 -15.61
N ARG A 106 -3.57 -15.39 -15.31
CA ARG A 106 -2.52 -14.53 -14.78
C ARG A 106 -2.80 -14.23 -13.32
N LEU A 107 -1.72 -14.19 -12.54
CA LEU A 107 -1.73 -13.66 -11.17
C LEU A 107 -1.09 -12.27 -11.20
N TYR A 108 -1.87 -11.24 -10.90
CA TYR A 108 -1.43 -9.85 -10.88
C TYR A 108 -0.81 -9.48 -9.52
N PHE A 109 0.06 -8.48 -9.51
CA PHE A 109 0.66 -7.91 -8.31
C PHE A 109 0.38 -6.42 -8.27
N MET A 110 -0.24 -5.97 -7.18
CA MET A 110 -0.69 -4.59 -7.05
C MET A 110 -0.22 -3.97 -5.72
N PRO A 111 0.20 -2.69 -5.74
CA PRO A 111 0.41 -1.94 -4.52
C PRO A 111 -0.93 -1.75 -3.79
N ASP A 112 -0.89 -1.68 -2.47
CA ASP A 112 -2.00 -1.14 -1.72
C ASP A 112 -2.11 0.38 -1.94
N VAL A 113 -3.10 0.78 -2.75
CA VAL A 113 -3.29 2.15 -3.24
C VAL A 113 -3.40 3.18 -2.10
N PRO A 114 -4.15 2.95 -1.00
CA PRO A 114 -4.21 3.88 0.12
C PRO A 114 -2.83 4.14 0.76
N HIS A 115 -1.97 3.13 0.84
CA HIS A 115 -0.61 3.30 1.34
C HIS A 115 0.27 4.11 0.37
N LEU A 116 0.09 3.96 -0.95
CA LEU A 116 0.77 4.82 -1.93
C LEU A 116 0.40 6.29 -1.77
N VAL A 117 -0.91 6.60 -1.68
CA VAL A 117 -1.39 7.98 -1.52
C VAL A 117 -0.87 8.58 -0.22
N LYS A 118 -0.85 7.80 0.86
CA LYS A 118 -0.27 8.22 2.14
C LYS A 118 1.22 8.53 2.03
N ASN A 119 1.99 7.67 1.36
CA ASN A 119 3.43 7.89 1.17
C ASN A 119 3.70 9.14 0.32
N TRP A 120 2.92 9.36 -0.74
CA TRP A 120 2.95 10.58 -1.56
C TRP A 120 2.66 11.83 -0.75
N LYS A 121 1.58 11.81 0.05
CA LYS A 121 1.25 12.92 0.96
C LYS A 121 2.42 13.20 1.90
N SER A 122 2.96 12.16 2.54
CA SER A 122 4.08 12.29 3.47
C SER A 122 5.32 12.91 2.80
N ALA A 123 5.64 12.49 1.58
CA ALA A 123 6.73 13.04 0.78
C ALA A 123 6.55 14.55 0.52
N LEU A 124 5.38 14.97 0.03
CA LEU A 124 5.08 16.38 -0.25
C LEU A 124 5.11 17.24 1.02
N VAL A 125 4.53 16.74 2.11
CA VAL A 125 4.55 17.43 3.42
C VAL A 125 5.97 17.59 3.97
N ASN A 126 6.85 16.61 3.75
CA ASN A 126 8.26 16.71 4.13
C ASN A 126 9.10 17.55 3.14
N GLY A 127 8.46 18.27 2.22
CA GLY A 127 9.12 19.22 1.33
C GLY A 127 9.66 18.63 0.02
N GLN A 128 9.38 17.36 -0.31
CA GLN A 128 9.68 16.87 -1.67
C GLN A 128 8.84 17.63 -2.68
N THR A 129 9.44 17.90 -3.84
CA THR A 129 8.78 18.55 -4.97
C THR A 129 8.72 17.59 -6.14
N ILE A 130 7.62 17.63 -6.87
CA ILE A 130 7.44 16.83 -8.09
C ILE A 130 7.53 17.78 -9.27
N THR A 131 8.39 17.46 -10.23
CA THR A 131 8.48 18.22 -11.48
C THR A 131 7.67 17.48 -12.54
N LEU A 132 6.63 18.14 -13.03
CA LEU A 132 5.80 17.65 -14.11
C LEU A 132 6.51 17.82 -15.45
N PRO A 133 6.36 16.86 -16.38
CA PRO A 133 6.78 17.01 -17.76
C PRO A 133 6.13 18.23 -18.45
N GLN A 134 6.88 18.90 -19.33
CA GLN A 134 6.44 20.17 -19.93
C GLN A 134 5.24 20.00 -20.87
N ASP A 135 5.12 18.84 -21.51
CA ASP A 135 3.97 18.45 -22.33
C ASP A 135 2.67 18.42 -21.51
N VAL A 136 2.71 17.90 -20.29
CA VAL A 136 1.56 17.92 -19.37
C VAL A 136 1.20 19.34 -18.97
N VAL A 137 2.20 20.18 -18.68
CA VAL A 137 1.99 21.58 -18.28
C VAL A 137 1.31 22.39 -19.38
N VAL A 138 1.75 22.21 -20.63
CA VAL A 138 1.16 22.90 -21.79
C VAL A 138 -0.24 22.38 -22.07
N LYS A 139 -0.42 21.05 -22.05
CA LYS A 139 -1.72 20.41 -22.31
C LYS A 139 -2.78 20.84 -21.29
N GLU A 140 -2.44 20.79 -20.01
CA GLU A 140 -3.35 21.09 -18.90
C GLU A 140 -3.33 22.58 -18.50
N LYS A 141 -2.61 23.43 -19.25
CA LYS A 141 -2.48 24.88 -19.03
C LYS A 141 -2.08 25.25 -17.60
N LEU A 142 -1.16 24.48 -17.01
CA LEU A 142 -0.71 24.69 -15.64
C LEU A 142 0.24 25.89 -15.56
N THR A 143 0.10 26.68 -14.49
CA THR A 143 0.93 27.88 -14.24
C THR A 143 2.36 27.56 -13.81
N SER A 144 2.61 26.32 -13.39
CA SER A 144 3.92 25.86 -12.92
C SER A 144 4.09 24.38 -13.24
N ASN A 145 5.32 24.00 -13.55
CA ASN A 145 5.71 22.59 -13.68
C ASN A 145 6.09 21.95 -12.33
N LYS A 146 6.10 22.71 -11.23
CA LYS A 146 6.44 22.21 -9.89
C LYS A 146 5.22 22.06 -9.02
N VAL A 147 5.03 20.84 -8.51
CA VAL A 147 4.04 20.52 -7.47
C VAL A 147 4.76 20.49 -6.12
N SER A 148 4.30 21.32 -5.18
CA SER A 148 4.85 21.45 -3.83
C SER A 148 3.75 21.75 -2.82
N ILE A 149 4.07 21.67 -1.52
CA ILE A 149 3.13 21.95 -0.43
C ILE A 149 2.86 23.45 -0.23
N GLY A 150 3.73 24.34 -0.74
CA GLY A 150 3.69 25.78 -0.50
C GLY A 150 2.35 26.44 -0.85
N PRO A 151 1.80 26.22 -2.07
CA PRO A 151 0.48 26.76 -2.43
C PRO A 151 -0.64 26.31 -1.49
N LEU A 152 -0.58 25.08 -0.97
CA LEU A 152 -1.57 24.56 -0.02
C LEU A 152 -1.44 25.21 1.36
N GLN A 153 -0.22 25.51 1.82
CA GLN A 153 0.00 26.24 3.08
C GLN A 153 -0.55 27.67 3.01
N VAL A 154 -0.31 28.36 1.90
CA VAL A 154 -0.85 29.72 1.66
C VAL A 154 -2.39 29.69 1.66
N LEU A 155 -2.98 28.71 0.96
CA LEU A 155 -4.44 28.54 0.90
C LEU A 155 -5.05 28.26 2.28
N VAL A 156 -4.41 27.42 3.11
CA VAL A 156 -4.87 27.14 4.48
C VAL A 156 -4.80 28.38 5.36
N GLY A 157 -3.72 29.15 5.29
CA GLY A 157 -3.60 30.41 6.01
C GLY A 157 -4.67 31.42 5.59
N TYR A 158 -4.95 31.51 4.29
CA TYR A 158 -5.97 32.41 3.74
C TYR A 158 -7.39 32.07 4.23
N GLN A 159 -7.72 30.78 4.37
CA GLN A 159 -9.06 30.34 4.79
C GLN A 159 -9.26 30.15 6.30
N GLU A 160 -8.24 30.40 7.12
CA GLU A 160 -8.31 30.18 8.57
C GLU A 160 -9.31 31.12 9.25
N GLY A 161 -9.48 32.33 8.74
CA GLY A 161 -10.44 33.34 9.24
C GLY A 161 -11.76 33.43 8.47
N MET A 162 -12.01 32.60 7.46
CA MET A 162 -13.22 32.67 6.64
C MET A 162 -14.34 31.80 7.21
N THR A 163 -15.56 32.36 7.29
CA THR A 163 -16.78 31.62 7.69
C THR A 163 -17.16 30.54 6.67
N LEU A 164 -16.93 30.82 5.38
CA LEU A 164 -17.08 29.86 4.29
C LEU A 164 -15.70 29.51 3.73
N LYS A 165 -15.25 28.30 4.05
CA LYS A 165 -13.95 27.80 3.57
C LYS A 165 -14.13 27.19 2.18
N LEU A 166 -13.37 27.71 1.21
CA LEU A 166 -13.29 27.15 -0.15
C LEU A 166 -12.91 25.66 -0.11
N VAL A 167 -12.01 25.28 0.81
CA VAL A 167 -11.61 23.90 1.03
C VAL A 167 -11.76 23.56 2.51
N SER A 168 -13.00 23.43 2.97
CA SER A 168 -13.36 23.18 4.37
C SER A 168 -12.73 21.93 4.98
N LYS A 169 -12.32 20.99 4.14
CA LYS A 169 -11.70 19.71 4.54
C LYS A 169 -10.17 19.75 4.61
N LEU A 170 -9.54 20.87 4.22
CA LEU A 170 -8.11 21.10 4.30
C LEU A 170 -7.80 21.96 5.54
N SER A 171 -7.19 21.38 6.56
CA SER A 171 -6.83 22.06 7.81
C SER A 171 -5.32 22.00 8.08
N ARG A 172 -4.81 22.90 8.94
CA ARG A 172 -3.39 22.96 9.29
C ARG A 172 -2.87 21.61 9.83
N ASN A 173 -3.67 20.90 10.62
CA ASN A 173 -3.35 19.55 11.13
C ASN A 173 -3.08 18.51 10.02
N ILE A 174 -3.64 18.70 8.83
CA ILE A 174 -3.46 17.77 7.70
C ILE A 174 -2.12 18.02 6.98
N LEU A 175 -1.66 19.27 6.96
CA LEU A 175 -0.40 19.73 6.33
C LEU A 175 0.79 19.65 7.30
N GLU A 176 0.55 19.78 8.59
CA GLU A 176 1.54 19.65 9.68
C GLU A 176 1.10 18.54 10.66
N PRO A 177 1.08 17.27 10.22
CA PRO A 177 0.55 16.19 11.06
C PRO A 177 1.45 15.96 12.27
N SER A 178 0.85 16.00 13.47
CA SER A 178 1.50 15.54 14.70
C SER A 178 1.88 14.06 14.60
N HIS A 179 2.81 13.60 15.46
CA HIS A 179 3.34 12.22 15.45
C HIS A 179 2.23 11.13 15.45
N PHE A 180 1.07 11.41 16.05
CA PHE A 180 -0.08 10.49 16.11
C PHE A 180 -0.93 10.48 14.82
N GLU A 181 -1.00 11.58 14.07
CA GLU A 181 -1.86 11.70 12.88
C GLU A 181 -1.22 11.12 11.61
N LYS A 182 0.10 10.90 11.61
CA LYS A 182 0.82 10.19 10.55
C LYS A 182 0.30 8.76 10.32
N MET A 183 -0.51 8.18 11.21
CA MET A 183 -1.03 6.81 11.07
C MET A 183 -2.46 6.71 10.49
N LYS A 184 -3.19 7.80 10.31
CA LYS A 184 -4.62 7.76 9.93
C LYS A 184 -4.85 7.73 8.40
N VAL A 185 -5.27 6.59 7.86
CA VAL A 185 -5.54 6.38 6.41
C VAL A 185 -6.71 7.23 5.90
N SER A 186 -7.67 7.59 6.77
CA SER A 186 -8.86 8.38 6.39
C SER A 186 -8.55 9.81 5.93
N SER A 187 -7.38 10.36 6.29
CA SER A 187 -6.97 11.72 5.90
C SER A 187 -6.36 11.76 4.49
N ALA A 188 -5.85 10.62 3.98
CA ALA A 188 -5.23 10.54 2.65
C ALA A 188 -6.27 10.36 1.53
N MET A 189 -7.35 9.62 1.78
CA MET A 189 -8.42 9.37 0.79
C MET A 189 -9.28 10.61 0.48
N HIS A 190 -9.26 11.63 1.33
CA HIS A 190 -10.11 12.82 1.17
C HIS A 190 -9.67 13.76 0.04
N HIS A 191 -8.41 13.66 -0.41
CA HIS A 191 -7.89 14.45 -1.53
C HIS A 191 -8.41 13.99 -2.89
N GLN A 192 -8.89 12.75 -3.01
CA GLN A 192 -9.22 12.17 -4.32
C GLN A 192 -10.61 12.57 -4.83
N ILE A 193 -11.51 13.05 -3.96
CA ILE A 193 -12.85 13.50 -4.37
C ILE A 193 -12.80 14.87 -5.07
N HIS A 194 -11.75 15.67 -4.86
CA HIS A 194 -11.67 17.02 -5.41
C HIS A 194 -10.92 17.13 -6.76
N GLN A 195 -10.29 16.06 -7.23
CA GLN A 195 -9.58 16.03 -8.53
C GLN A 195 -10.38 15.38 -9.67
N GLN A 196 -11.67 15.07 -9.45
CA GLN A 196 -12.58 14.53 -10.48
C GLN A 196 -13.69 15.51 -10.92
N ILE A 197 -13.61 16.78 -10.52
CA ILE A 197 -14.50 17.81 -11.05
C ILE A 197 -13.64 18.98 -11.50
N HIS A 198 -13.14 18.88 -12.73
CA HIS A 198 -13.21 19.88 -13.79
C HIS A 198 -12.59 19.30 -15.06
#